data_AF-A0A2P4YQ01-F1
#
_entry.id   AF-A0A2P4YQ01-F1
#
_cell.length_a   1.000
_cell.length_b   1.000
_cell.length_c   1.000
_cell.angle_alpha   90.00
_cell.angle_beta   90.00
_cell.angle_gamma   90.00
#
_symmetry.space_group_name_H-M   'P 1'
#
loop_
_entity.id
_entity.type
_entity.pdbx_description
1 polymer ?
#
loop_
_entity_poly.entity_id
_entity_poly.type
_entity_poly.pdbx_seq_one_letter_code
_entity_poly.pdbx_strand_id
1 'polypeptide(L)'
;MGCIASVISLMWFFHIALYMLPGTPLLPFLNTYFIWFDRWFPLFGTISVGIFSSYLLACAVKGCFKFGMRCFCIALHPMKLHGTYMNSLIFNLGLILLCAIPSVQFCDQAFADYDRLTALRNLMGVQIHYLKGMRTIWDYNIFVYAILIISLITAVILLAKPRDRASPVDDIRKRIERQVRDTANGNAV
;
A
#
# COMPACT_ATOMS: atom_id res chain seq x y z
N MET A 1 -13.95 -10.41 -1.01
CA MET A 1 -12.92 -9.37 -0.75
C MET A 1 -12.90 -8.24 -1.78
N GLY A 2 -13.15 -8.49 -3.08
CA GLY A 2 -13.06 -7.44 -4.12
C GLY A 2 -14.05 -6.27 -3.94
N CYS A 3 -15.34 -6.54 -3.67
CA CYS A 3 -16.34 -5.48 -3.52
C CYS A 3 -16.07 -4.58 -2.32
N ILE A 4 -15.75 -5.17 -1.16
CA ILE A 4 -15.44 -4.42 0.08
C ILE A 4 -14.17 -3.57 -0.12
N ALA A 5 -13.12 -4.14 -0.72
CA ALA A 5 -11.91 -3.41 -1.06
C ALA A 5 -12.19 -2.22 -2.01
N SER A 6 -13.07 -2.40 -2.99
CA SER A 6 -13.46 -1.33 -3.91
C SER A 6 -14.17 -0.19 -3.17
N VAL A 7 -15.07 -0.49 -2.23
CA VAL A 7 -15.76 0.53 -1.43
C VAL A 7 -14.77 1.31 -0.57
N ILE A 8 -13.85 0.61 0.11
CA ILE A 8 -12.80 1.23 0.92
C ILE A 8 -11.88 2.11 0.05
N SER A 9 -11.54 1.65 -1.15
CA SER A 9 -10.75 2.43 -2.11
C SER A 9 -11.44 3.71 -2.55
N LEU A 10 -12.76 3.66 -2.80
CA LEU A 10 -13.56 4.83 -3.15
C LEU A 10 -13.63 5.81 -1.99
N MET A 11 -13.82 5.32 -0.76
CA MET A 11 -13.81 6.15 0.45
C MET A 11 -12.47 6.86 0.64
N TRP A 12 -11.34 6.18 0.42
CA TRP A 12 -10.01 6.80 0.42
C TRP A 12 -9.88 7.86 -0.66
N PHE A 13 -10.33 7.59 -1.88
CA PHE A 13 -10.27 8.55 -2.98
C PHE A 13 -11.06 9.83 -2.67
N PHE A 14 -12.30 9.71 -2.16
CA PHE A 14 -13.09 10.87 -1.74
C PHE A 14 -12.43 11.65 -0.61
N HIS A 15 -11.91 10.96 0.41
CA HIS A 15 -11.24 11.63 1.53
C HIS A 15 -10.00 12.40 1.07
N ILE A 16 -9.19 11.82 0.18
CA ILE A 16 -8.03 12.51 -0.41
C ILE A 16 -8.48 13.75 -1.20
N ALA A 17 -9.50 13.62 -2.05
CA ALA A 17 -9.97 14.70 -2.89
C ALA A 17 -10.58 15.87 -2.10
N LEU A 18 -11.31 15.58 -1.00
CA LEU A 18 -12.05 16.58 -0.23
C LEU A 18 -11.26 17.19 0.94
N TYR A 19 -10.36 16.42 1.54
CA TYR A 19 -9.64 16.79 2.76
C TYR A 19 -8.16 17.10 2.53
N MET A 20 -7.47 16.34 1.68
CA MET A 20 -6.01 16.46 1.52
C MET A 20 -5.57 17.32 0.32
N LEU A 21 -6.37 17.36 -0.75
CA LEU A 21 -6.04 18.12 -1.97
C LEU A 21 -6.20 19.64 -1.86
N PRO A 22 -7.28 20.18 -1.25
CA PRO A 22 -7.45 21.62 -1.12
C PRO A 22 -6.65 22.17 0.07
N GLY A 23 -6.02 23.35 -0.08
CA GLY A 23 -5.23 23.99 0.98
C GLY A 23 -6.03 24.35 2.23
N THR A 24 -7.36 24.39 2.12
CA THR A 24 -8.31 24.38 3.23
C THR A 24 -9.25 23.19 3.06
N PRO A 25 -9.45 22.36 4.10
CA PRO A 25 -10.29 21.17 3.99
C PRO A 25 -11.74 21.58 3.70
N LEU A 26 -12.31 21.07 2.62
CA LEU A 26 -13.70 21.39 2.24
C LEU A 26 -14.68 20.64 3.15
N LEU A 27 -14.47 19.33 3.32
CA LEU A 27 -15.22 18.50 4.25
C LEU A 27 -14.31 17.42 4.86
N PRO A 28 -14.17 17.35 6.20
CA PRO A 28 -13.45 16.28 6.90
C PRO A 28 -14.33 15.00 6.98
N PHE A 29 -14.60 14.38 5.83
CA PHE A 29 -15.58 13.30 5.67
C PHE A 29 -15.28 12.09 6.56
N LEU A 30 -14.12 11.43 6.37
CA LEU A 30 -13.78 10.22 7.15
C LEU A 30 -13.54 10.55 8.64
N ASN A 31 -12.97 11.71 8.92
CA ASN A 31 -12.77 12.18 10.30
C ASN A 31 -14.10 12.34 11.04
N THR A 32 -15.10 12.96 10.40
CA THR A 32 -16.43 13.13 10.99
C THR A 32 -17.12 11.78 11.19
N TYR A 33 -16.95 10.85 10.24
CA TYR A 33 -17.43 9.48 10.39
C TYR A 33 -16.82 8.78 11.62
N PHE A 34 -15.49 8.86 11.81
CA PHE A 34 -14.83 8.24 12.96
C PHE A 34 -15.25 8.87 14.28
N ILE A 35 -15.29 10.22 14.36
CA ILE A 35 -15.73 10.94 15.55
C ILE A 35 -17.18 10.59 15.89
N TRP A 36 -18.06 10.48 14.90
CA TRP A 36 -19.45 10.10 15.12
C TRP A 36 -19.57 8.68 15.69
N PHE A 37 -18.80 7.74 15.15
CA PHE A 37 -18.80 6.35 15.62
C PHE A 37 -18.23 6.20 17.03
N ASP A 38 -17.21 7.00 17.36
CA ASP A 38 -16.55 7.05 18.67
C ASP A 38 -17.52 7.45 19.79
N ARG A 39 -18.51 8.31 19.49
CA ARG A 39 -19.53 8.73 20.45
C ARG A 39 -20.44 7.59 20.92
N TRP A 40 -20.62 6.56 20.10
CA TRP A 40 -21.46 5.41 20.46
C TRP A 40 -20.66 4.35 21.19
N PHE A 41 -19.48 4.00 20.66
CA PHE A 41 -18.53 3.11 21.32
C PHE A 41 -17.10 3.36 20.80
N PRO A 42 -16.16 3.82 21.65
CA PRO A 42 -14.84 4.26 21.19
C PRO A 42 -13.99 3.21 20.48
N LEU A 43 -14.18 1.92 20.78
CA LEU A 43 -13.43 0.85 20.10
C LEU A 43 -13.77 0.77 18.61
N PHE A 44 -14.97 1.17 18.17
CA PHE A 44 -15.31 1.09 16.77
C PHE A 44 -14.64 2.17 15.92
N GLY A 45 -14.40 3.37 16.47
CA GLY A 45 -13.62 4.40 15.80
C GLY A 45 -12.18 3.93 15.55
N THR A 46 -11.54 3.40 16.59
CA THR A 46 -10.18 2.88 16.52
C THR A 46 -10.05 1.65 15.63
N ILE A 47 -10.98 0.70 15.70
CA ILE A 47 -11.02 -0.46 14.79
C ILE A 47 -11.17 -0.01 13.33
N SER A 48 -12.04 0.98 13.07
CA SER A 48 -12.25 1.49 11.70
C SER A 48 -10.97 2.10 11.14
N VAL A 49 -10.27 2.94 11.91
CA VAL A 49 -8.95 3.47 11.51
C VAL A 49 -7.93 2.35 11.27
N GLY A 50 -7.95 1.29 12.09
CA GLY A 50 -7.16 0.08 11.86
C GLY A 50 -7.46 -0.62 10.53
N ILE A 51 -8.75 -0.72 10.15
CA ILE A 51 -9.17 -1.29 8.87
C ILE A 51 -8.69 -0.43 7.69
N PHE A 52 -8.85 0.89 7.76
CA PHE A 52 -8.43 1.80 6.69
C PHE A 52 -6.90 1.85 6.51
N SER A 53 -6.14 1.85 7.61
CA SER A 53 -4.68 1.84 7.59
C SER A 53 -4.11 0.48 7.13
N SER A 54 -4.65 -0.63 7.64
CA SER A 54 -4.25 -1.97 7.19
C SER A 54 -4.62 -2.23 5.72
N TYR A 55 -5.68 -1.62 5.20
CA TYR A 55 -6.01 -1.67 3.78
C TYR A 55 -4.92 -1.05 2.91
N LEU A 56 -4.39 0.13 3.26
CA LEU A 56 -3.29 0.75 2.53
C LEU A 56 -2.03 -0.11 2.53
N LEU A 57 -1.68 -0.68 3.69
CA LEU A 57 -0.56 -1.61 3.80
C LEU A 57 -0.80 -2.88 2.98
N ALA A 58 -2.01 -3.43 2.98
CA ALA A 58 -2.37 -4.58 2.16
C ALA A 58 -2.29 -4.29 0.65
N CYS A 59 -2.60 -3.06 0.24
CA CYS A 59 -2.39 -2.60 -1.14
C CYS A 59 -0.90 -2.54 -1.49
N ALA A 60 -0.04 -2.05 -0.60
CA ALA A 60 1.41 -2.06 -0.79
C ALA A 60 1.97 -3.50 -0.88
N VAL A 61 1.51 -4.40 -0.02
CA VAL A 61 1.86 -5.83 -0.05
C VAL A 61 1.46 -6.46 -1.38
N LYS A 62 0.21 -6.26 -1.83
CA LYS A 62 -0.23 -6.73 -3.16
C LYS A 62 0.59 -6.11 -4.29
N GLY A 63 1.04 -4.86 -4.12
CA GLY A 63 2.02 -4.21 -5.00
C GLY A 63 3.30 -5.03 -5.11
N CYS A 64 3.90 -5.46 -4.00
CA CYS A 64 5.10 -6.31 -4.02
C CYS A 64 4.88 -7.68 -4.68
N PHE A 65 3.66 -8.25 -4.59
CA PHE A 65 3.31 -9.50 -5.30
C PHE A 65 3.14 -9.29 -6.82
N LYS A 66 2.58 -8.14 -7.22
CA LYS A 66 2.25 -7.85 -8.63
C LYS A 66 3.41 -7.22 -9.39
N PHE A 67 4.17 -6.35 -8.74
CA PHE A 67 5.21 -5.51 -9.31
C PHE A 67 6.60 -6.17 -9.15
N GLY A 68 6.76 -7.34 -9.77
CA GLY A 68 8.08 -7.98 -9.94
C GLY A 68 8.82 -7.34 -11.11
N MET A 69 9.28 -6.10 -10.98
CA MET A 69 10.06 -5.40 -12.02
C MET A 69 11.34 -4.81 -11.44
N ARG A 70 12.40 -4.75 -12.26
CA ARG A 70 13.67 -4.08 -11.92
C ARG A 70 13.40 -2.59 -11.68
N CYS A 71 13.32 -2.17 -10.42
CA CYS A 71 13.10 -0.76 -10.08
C CYS A 71 14.46 -0.09 -9.83
N PHE A 72 14.79 0.90 -10.66
CA PHE A 72 15.98 1.77 -10.68
C PHE A 72 17.37 1.09 -10.61
N CYS A 73 17.66 0.22 -9.63
CA CYS A 73 18.91 -0.55 -9.52
C CYS A 73 18.76 -1.93 -8.86
N ILE A 74 17.57 -2.32 -8.39
CA ILE A 74 17.39 -3.58 -7.64
C ILE A 74 16.41 -4.51 -8.38
N ALA A 75 16.83 -5.75 -8.60
CA ALA A 75 15.99 -6.79 -9.17
C ALA A 75 14.98 -7.29 -8.13
N LEU A 76 13.81 -6.66 -8.12
CA LEU A 76 12.64 -7.08 -7.36
C LEU A 76 12.10 -8.39 -7.93
N HIS A 77 12.33 -9.49 -7.22
CA HIS A 77 11.79 -10.80 -7.59
C HIS A 77 10.35 -10.91 -7.08
N PRO A 78 9.37 -11.26 -7.94
CA PRO A 78 7.99 -11.38 -7.54
C PRO A 78 7.83 -12.48 -6.50
N MET A 79 7.13 -12.16 -5.41
CA MET A 79 6.89 -13.12 -4.35
C MET A 79 5.87 -14.17 -4.85
N LYS A 80 6.25 -15.45 -4.82
CA LYS A 80 5.38 -16.59 -5.14
C LYS A 80 5.10 -17.40 -3.89
N LEU A 81 3.82 -17.70 -3.66
CA LEU A 81 3.41 -18.59 -2.58
C LEU A 81 4.07 -19.97 -2.78
N HIS A 82 4.81 -20.46 -1.79
CA HIS A 82 5.58 -21.72 -1.82
C HIS A 82 6.75 -21.81 -2.84
N GLY A 83 7.19 -20.69 -3.43
CA GLY A 83 8.28 -20.70 -4.43
C GLY A 83 9.26 -19.54 -4.33
N THR A 84 9.22 -18.75 -3.24
CA THR A 84 10.10 -17.59 -3.05
C THR A 84 11.37 -18.02 -2.31
N TYR A 85 12.54 -17.73 -2.86
CA TYR A 85 13.81 -17.90 -2.16
C TYR A 85 13.88 -17.03 -0.90
N MET A 86 14.44 -17.55 0.20
CA MET A 86 14.53 -16.84 1.49
C MET A 86 15.15 -15.43 1.37
N ASN A 87 16.21 -15.28 0.57
CA ASN A 87 16.84 -13.98 0.32
C ASN A 87 15.88 -12.98 -0.37
N SER A 88 15.10 -13.46 -1.34
CA SER A 88 14.08 -12.65 -2.02
C SER A 88 12.91 -12.30 -1.10
N LEU A 89 12.56 -13.19 -0.17
CA LEU A 89 11.53 -12.94 0.84
C LEU A 89 11.96 -11.81 1.79
N ILE A 90 13.18 -11.88 2.33
CA ILE A 90 13.72 -10.86 3.25
C ILE A 90 13.79 -9.49 2.56
N PHE A 91 14.24 -9.45 1.29
CA PHE A 91 14.30 -8.20 0.53
C PHE A 91 12.91 -7.58 0.33
N ASN A 92 11.93 -8.37 -0.11
CA ASN A 92 10.55 -7.88 -0.28
C ASN A 92 9.90 -7.49 1.05
N LEU A 93 10.18 -8.23 2.14
CA LEU A 93 9.73 -7.87 3.49
C LEU A 93 10.32 -6.53 3.93
N GLY A 94 11.61 -6.27 3.65
CA GLY A 94 12.25 -4.99 3.89
C GLY A 94 11.56 -3.83 3.16
N LEU A 95 11.13 -4.04 1.91
CA LEU A 95 10.37 -3.03 1.16
C LEU A 95 8.96 -2.79 1.72
N ILE A 96 8.28 -3.83 2.19
CA ILE A 96 6.98 -3.71 2.86
C ILE A 96 7.14 -2.91 4.16
N LEU A 97 8.17 -3.22 4.96
CA LEU A 97 8.48 -2.50 6.20
C LEU A 97 8.85 -1.03 5.93
N LEU A 98 9.62 -0.77 4.86
CA LEU A 98 9.94 0.59 4.42
C LEU A 98 8.68 1.36 4.01
N CYS A 99 7.70 0.70 3.40
CA CYS A 99 6.42 1.30 3.00
C CYS A 99 5.45 1.51 4.17
N ALA A 100 5.61 0.77 5.28
CA ALA A 100 4.77 0.92 6.45
C ALA A 100 4.88 2.32 7.07
N ILE A 101 6.08 2.89 7.13
CA ILE A 101 6.32 4.24 7.69
C ILE A 101 5.54 5.34 6.94
N PRO A 102 5.70 5.52 5.61
CA PRO A 102 4.93 6.53 4.87
C PRO A 102 3.43 6.22 4.86
N SER A 103 3.02 4.94 4.94
CA SER A 103 1.59 4.59 5.08
C SER A 103 1.00 5.09 6.40
N VAL A 104 1.73 4.97 7.51
CA VAL A 104 1.32 5.49 8.82
C VAL A 104 1.31 7.01 8.83
N GLN A 105 2.35 7.64 8.27
CA GLN A 105 2.41 9.10 8.12
C GLN A 105 1.21 9.65 7.34
N PHE A 106 0.86 8.99 6.23
CA PHE A 106 -0.27 9.39 5.42
C PHE A 106 -1.60 9.24 6.19
N CYS A 107 -1.74 8.20 7.02
CA CYS A 107 -2.92 8.03 7.88
C CYS A 107 -3.02 9.10 8.97
N ASP A 108 -1.91 9.46 9.63
CA ASP A 108 -1.85 10.53 10.64
C ASP A 108 -2.28 11.88 10.04
N GLN A 109 -1.75 12.23 8.86
CA GLN A 109 -2.14 13.46 8.17
C GLN A 109 -3.59 13.42 7.65
N ALA A 110 -4.04 12.28 7.12
CA ALA A 110 -5.42 12.13 6.65
C ALA A 110 -6.43 12.17 7.80
N PHE A 111 -6.07 11.67 8.99
CA PHE A 111 -6.95 11.56 10.14
C PHE A 111 -6.63 12.56 11.26
N ALA A 112 -6.03 13.69 10.88
CA ALA A 112 -5.51 14.70 11.80
C ALA A 112 -6.55 15.28 12.77
N ASP A 113 -7.84 15.26 12.44
CA ASP A 113 -8.90 15.71 13.35
C ASP A 113 -9.34 14.63 14.34
N TYR A 114 -9.32 13.36 13.92
CA TYR A 114 -9.68 12.22 14.76
C TYR A 114 -8.53 11.80 15.70
N ASP A 115 -7.28 11.82 15.21
CA ASP A 115 -6.10 11.42 15.99
C ASP A 115 -5.59 12.50 16.95
N ARG A 116 -6.34 13.60 17.08
CA ARG A 116 -5.93 14.75 17.87
C ARG A 116 -5.69 14.33 19.32
N LEU A 117 -4.58 14.80 19.90
CA LEU A 117 -4.12 14.48 21.26
C LEU A 117 -3.64 13.03 21.46
N THR A 118 -3.48 12.25 20.40
CA THR A 118 -2.87 10.92 20.52
C THR A 118 -1.35 10.99 20.58
N ALA A 119 -0.73 9.93 21.13
CA ALA A 119 0.73 9.79 21.11
C ALA A 119 1.28 9.72 19.67
N LEU A 120 0.49 9.18 18.73
CA LEU A 120 0.85 9.15 17.31
C LEU A 120 1.02 10.56 16.75
N ARG A 121 0.04 11.44 17.00
CA ARG A 121 0.10 12.83 16.54
C ARG A 121 1.25 13.62 17.16
N ASN A 122 1.58 13.37 18.43
CA ASN A 122 2.73 14.00 19.07
C ASN A 122 4.06 13.50 18.47
N LEU A 123 4.14 12.21 18.14
CA LEU A 123 5.33 11.62 17.55
C LEU A 123 5.51 12.07 16.09
N MET A 124 4.49 11.95 15.25
CA MET A 124 4.55 12.27 13.82
C MET A 124 4.53 13.78 13.57
N GLY A 125 3.65 14.52 14.26
CA GLY A 125 3.42 15.94 14.06
C GLY A 125 4.42 16.87 14.75
N VAL A 126 5.17 16.38 15.75
CA VAL A 126 6.18 17.18 16.45
C VAL A 126 7.55 16.52 16.40
N GLN A 127 7.71 15.34 17.00
CA GLN A 127 9.05 14.75 17.17
C GLN A 127 9.71 14.46 15.82
N ILE A 128 9.00 13.80 14.91
CA ILE A 128 9.48 13.46 13.58
C ILE A 128 9.50 14.69 12.67
N HIS A 129 8.47 15.53 12.73
CA HIS A 129 8.41 16.76 11.95
C HIS A 129 9.61 17.69 12.20
N TYR A 130 10.04 17.86 13.46
CA TYR A 130 11.12 18.78 13.82
C TYR A 130 12.53 18.15 13.83
N LEU A 131 12.69 16.89 13.42
CA LEU A 131 14.01 16.29 13.25
C LEU A 131 14.76 16.93 12.07
N LYS A 132 16.07 17.19 12.28
CA LYS A 132 16.95 17.84 11.29
C LYS A 132 17.00 17.01 10.00
N GLY A 133 16.48 17.57 8.91
CA GLY A 133 16.37 16.92 7.59
C GLY A 133 14.96 16.43 7.23
N MET A 134 14.12 16.05 8.20
CA MET A 134 12.74 15.60 7.93
C MET A 134 11.73 16.74 7.84
N ARG A 135 12.04 17.90 8.44
CA ARG A 135 11.20 19.11 8.37
C ARG A 135 10.82 19.49 6.93
N THR A 136 11.79 19.54 6.03
CA THR A 136 11.54 19.90 4.62
C THR A 136 10.60 18.90 3.94
N ILE A 137 10.72 17.61 4.26
CA ILE A 137 9.87 16.58 3.63
C ILE A 137 8.41 16.73 4.09
N TRP A 138 8.22 17.15 5.33
CA TRP A 138 6.92 17.38 5.94
C TRP A 138 6.26 18.69 5.49
N ASP A 139 7.02 19.80 5.48
CA ASP A 139 6.49 21.12 5.09
C ASP A 139 5.98 21.11 3.63
N TYR A 140 6.65 20.36 2.75
CA TYR A 140 6.26 20.20 1.35
C TYR A 140 5.31 19.02 1.09
N ASN A 141 4.90 18.26 2.10
CA ASN A 141 4.03 17.08 1.97
C ASN A 141 4.47 16.10 0.88
N ILE A 142 5.79 15.94 0.69
CA ILE A 142 6.36 15.21 -0.46
C ILE A 142 5.90 13.76 -0.49
N PHE A 143 5.78 13.11 0.67
CA PHE A 143 5.30 11.73 0.76
C PHE A 143 3.83 11.57 0.38
N VAL A 144 2.97 12.55 0.70
CA VAL A 144 1.56 12.57 0.31
C VAL A 144 1.45 12.67 -1.20
N TYR A 145 2.18 13.60 -1.82
CA TYR A 145 2.18 13.74 -3.27
C TYR A 145 2.77 12.50 -3.96
N ALA A 146 3.83 11.90 -3.41
CA ALA A 146 4.43 10.69 -3.97
C ALA A 146 3.46 9.49 -3.95
N ILE A 147 2.80 9.23 -2.81
CA ILE A 147 1.85 8.10 -2.71
C ILE A 147 0.60 8.36 -3.56
N LEU A 148 0.15 9.61 -3.65
CA LEU A 148 -0.97 10.01 -4.48
C LEU A 148 -0.64 9.85 -5.97
N ILE A 149 0.49 10.39 -6.44
CA ILE A 149 0.93 10.26 -7.84
C ILE A 149 1.11 8.78 -8.22
N ILE A 150 1.76 7.97 -7.38
CA ILE A 150 1.97 6.55 -7.67
C ILE A 150 0.64 5.78 -7.69
N SER A 151 -0.29 6.08 -6.76
CA SER A 151 -1.61 5.44 -6.74
C SER A 151 -2.46 5.81 -7.96
N LEU A 152 -2.38 7.07 -8.41
CA LEU A 152 -3.11 7.58 -9.58
C LEU A 152 -2.53 7.01 -10.88
N ILE A 153 -1.20 6.96 -11.00
CA ILE A 153 -0.52 6.28 -12.12
C ILE A 153 -0.90 4.80 -12.16
N THR A 154 -0.88 4.12 -11.01
CA THR A 154 -1.24 2.70 -10.93
C THR A 154 -2.71 2.48 -11.30
N ALA A 155 -3.62 3.35 -10.85
CA ALA A 155 -5.03 3.30 -11.23
C ALA A 155 -5.22 3.50 -12.74
N VAL A 156 -4.54 4.47 -13.34
CA VAL A 156 -4.57 4.72 -14.79
C VAL A 156 -4.02 3.53 -15.57
N ILE A 157 -2.91 2.92 -15.13
CA ILE A 157 -2.34 1.73 -15.77
C ILE A 157 -3.30 0.53 -15.69
N LEU A 158 -3.97 0.32 -14.56
CA LEU A 158 -4.94 -0.76 -14.40
C LEU A 158 -6.22 -0.55 -15.23
N LEU A 159 -6.67 0.71 -15.38
CA LEU A 159 -7.78 1.07 -16.24
C LEU A 159 -7.42 0.91 -17.73
N ALA A 160 -6.21 1.30 -18.13
CA ALA A 160 -5.72 1.18 -19.50
C ALA A 160 -5.39 -0.27 -19.89
N LYS A 161 -4.96 -1.11 -18.94
CA LYS A 161 -4.58 -2.50 -19.18
C LYS A 161 -5.11 -3.43 -18.08
N PRO A 162 -6.40 -3.82 -18.14
CA PRO A 162 -7.07 -4.58 -17.08
C PRO A 162 -6.59 -6.03 -16.93
N ARG A 163 -5.78 -6.55 -17.86
CA ARG A 163 -5.37 -7.95 -17.90
C ARG A 163 -3.87 -8.09 -18.09
N ASP A 164 -3.14 -8.07 -16.99
CA ASP A 164 -1.82 -8.69 -16.94
C ASP A 164 -2.01 -10.20 -17.08
N ARG A 165 -1.80 -10.70 -18.30
CA ARG A 165 -1.55 -12.14 -18.48
C ARG A 165 -0.33 -12.47 -17.63
N ALA A 166 -0.39 -13.58 -16.88
CA ALA A 166 0.77 -14.11 -16.16
C ALA A 166 2.01 -14.06 -17.07
N SER A 167 3.14 -13.64 -16.50
CA SER A 167 4.39 -13.43 -17.24
C SER A 167 4.60 -14.56 -18.27
N PRO A 168 4.80 -14.27 -19.56
CA PRO A 168 5.05 -15.29 -20.58
C PRO A 168 6.18 -16.26 -20.20
N VAL A 169 7.11 -15.77 -19.38
CA VAL A 169 8.26 -16.52 -18.83
C VAL A 169 7.81 -17.65 -17.88
N ASP A 170 6.73 -17.46 -17.11
CA ASP A 170 6.21 -18.50 -16.21
C ASP A 170 5.55 -19.64 -16.97
N ASP A 171 4.89 -19.33 -18.09
CA ASP A 171 4.34 -20.34 -19.00
C ASP A 171 5.45 -21.12 -19.71
N ILE A 172 6.52 -20.43 -20.14
CA ILE A 172 7.69 -21.07 -20.74
C ILE A 172 8.39 -21.99 -19.72
N ARG A 173 8.60 -21.54 -18.48
CA ARG A 173 9.20 -22.35 -17.42
C ARG A 173 8.37 -23.60 -17.12
N LYS A 174 7.04 -23.47 -17.02
CA LYS A 174 6.14 -24.62 -16.83
C LYS A 174 6.17 -25.61 -18.00
N ARG A 175 6.30 -25.11 -19.24
CA ARG A 175 6.47 -25.98 -20.42
C ARG A 175 7.78 -26.76 -20.36
N ILE A 176 8.88 -26.10 -19.98
CA ILE A 176 10.19 -26.74 -19.83
C ILE A 176 10.16 -27.78 -18.70
N GLU A 177 9.57 -27.45 -17.54
CA GLU A 177 9.41 -28.40 -16.43
C GLU A 177 8.59 -29.63 -16.83
N ARG A 178 7.53 -29.47 -17.63
CA ARG A 178 6.76 -30.60 -18.19
C ARG A 178 7.59 -31.43 -19.16
N GLN A 179 8.29 -30.78 -20.10
CA GLN A 179 9.14 -31.49 -21.07
C GLN A 179 10.24 -32.31 -20.39
N VAL A 180 10.90 -31.77 -19.36
CA VAL A 180 11.92 -32.51 -18.61
C VAL A 180 11.31 -33.72 -17.89
N ARG A 181 10.12 -33.57 -17.31
CA ARG A 181 9.41 -34.67 -16.63
C ARG A 181 9.00 -35.78 -17.60
N ASP A 182 8.53 -35.43 -18.80
CA ASP A 182 8.10 -36.39 -19.81
C ASP A 182 9.31 -37.14 -20.39
N THR A 183 10.43 -36.46 -20.64
CA THR A 183 11.69 -37.10 -21.07
C THR A 183 12.28 -38.01 -19.98
N ALA A 184 12.19 -37.61 -18.70
CA ALA A 184 12.65 -38.45 -17.59
C ALA A 184 11.82 -39.74 -17.44
N ASN A 185 10.50 -39.68 -17.66
CA ASN A 185 9.64 -40.85 -17.65
C ASN A 185 9.81 -41.74 -18.88
N GLY A 186 10.13 -41.18 -20.05
CA GLY A 186 10.39 -41.94 -21.27
C GLY A 186 11.68 -42.76 -21.25
N ASN A 187 12.67 -42.34 -20.44
CA ASN A 187 13.94 -43.05 -20.27
C ASN A 187 13.92 -44.12 -19.15
N ALA A 188 12.80 -44.30 -18.46
CA ALA A 188 12.63 -45.25 -17.36
C ALA A 188 11.91 -46.55 -17.76
N VAL A 189 11.70 -46.77 -19.08
CA VAL A 189 11.14 -47.98 -19.70
C VAL A 189 12.22 -48.60 -20.59
#